data_AF-A0A2E1KLY5-F1
#
_entry.id   AF-A0A2E1KLY5-F1
#
_cell.length_a   1.000
_cell.length_b   1.000
_cell.length_c   1.000
_cell.angle_alpha   90.00
_cell.angle_beta   90.00
_cell.angle_gamma   90.00
#
_symmetry.space_group_name_H-M   'P 1'
#
loop_
_entity.id
_entity.type
_entity.pdbx_description
1 polymer ?
#
loop_
_entity_poly.entity_id
_entity_poly.type
_entity_poly.pdbx_seq_one_letter_code
_entity_poly.pdbx_strand_id
1 'polypeptide(L)'
;MREHLVRWHRKYAARGLVIVEINQGLQEPLELQRRSVVRQRVPQLVLWDEANQNTRNYGVRAWPIAFLIGPDGKVKWEGNPARTIHRTDPHRQLVDLLESNLKQIRLDQVRGPRSSAPPVLQIAP
;
A
#
# COMPACT_ATOMS: atom_id res chain seq x y z
N MET A 1 11.87 -4.54 2.08
CA MET A 1 10.40 -4.31 2.09
C MET A 1 9.76 -4.51 0.72
N ARG A 2 10.24 -3.85 -0.34
CA ARG A 2 9.66 -3.85 -1.70
C ARG A 2 9.31 -5.23 -2.27
N GLU A 3 10.14 -6.25 -2.02
CA GLU A 3 9.85 -7.63 -2.46
C GLU A 3 8.50 -8.18 -1.95
N HIS A 4 8.12 -7.89 -0.71
CA HIS A 4 6.82 -8.31 -0.17
C HIS A 4 5.67 -7.59 -0.88
N LEU A 5 5.85 -6.33 -1.24
CA LEU A 5 4.85 -5.54 -1.96
C LEU A 5 4.64 -6.07 -3.37
N VAL A 6 5.73 -6.44 -4.06
CA VAL A 6 5.65 -7.14 -5.36
C VAL A 6 4.88 -8.45 -5.23
N ARG A 7 5.17 -9.26 -4.19
CA ARG A 7 4.42 -10.50 -3.93
C ARG A 7 2.94 -10.25 -3.68
N TRP A 8 2.60 -9.23 -2.89
CA TRP A 8 1.22 -8.87 -2.58
C TRP A 8 0.48 -8.34 -3.80
N HIS A 9 1.11 -7.46 -4.58
CA HIS A 9 0.56 -6.98 -5.85
C HIS A 9 0.21 -8.16 -6.75
N ARG A 10 1.18 -9.05 -7.02
CA ARG A 10 0.96 -10.23 -7.87
C ARG A 10 -0.17 -11.13 -7.36
N LYS A 11 -0.27 -11.31 -6.03
CA LYS A 11 -1.27 -12.19 -5.43
C LYS A 11 -2.69 -11.59 -5.40
N TYR A 12 -2.81 -10.28 -5.20
CA TYR A 12 -4.08 -9.66 -4.85
C TYR A 12 -4.57 -8.57 -5.80
N ALA A 13 -3.76 -8.09 -6.75
CA ALA A 13 -4.16 -7.02 -7.67
C ALA A 13 -5.41 -7.39 -8.49
N ALA A 14 -5.46 -8.63 -9.01
CA ALA A 14 -6.62 -9.14 -9.73
C ALA A 14 -7.91 -9.24 -8.87
N ARG A 15 -7.76 -9.14 -7.54
CA ARG A 15 -8.87 -9.17 -6.57
C ARG A 15 -9.25 -7.77 -6.08
N GLY A 16 -8.66 -6.73 -6.66
CA GLY A 16 -8.95 -5.33 -6.35
C GLY A 16 -7.96 -4.65 -5.41
N LEU A 17 -6.85 -5.29 -5.02
CA LEU A 17 -5.82 -4.59 -4.24
C LEU A 17 -5.06 -3.60 -5.12
N VAL A 18 -5.04 -2.33 -4.72
CA VAL A 18 -4.12 -1.33 -5.27
C VAL A 18 -3.01 -1.08 -4.26
N ILE A 19 -1.76 -1.04 -4.72
CA ILE A 19 -0.60 -0.66 -3.90
C ILE A 19 -0.01 0.61 -4.48
N VAL A 20 0.24 1.60 -3.61
CA VAL A 20 0.89 2.88 -3.95
C VAL A 20 2.07 3.08 -3.00
N GLU A 21 3.28 3.02 -3.55
CA GLU A 21 4.48 3.44 -2.81
C GLU A 21 4.68 4.94 -3.00
N ILE A 22 4.96 5.69 -1.94
CA ILE A 22 5.25 7.13 -1.98
C ILE A 22 6.62 7.37 -1.39
N ASN A 23 7.63 7.56 -2.25
CA ASN A 23 8.97 7.90 -1.80
C ASN A 23 9.12 9.41 -1.57
N GLN A 24 9.89 9.79 -0.56
CA GLN A 24 10.17 11.19 -0.26
C GLN A 24 11.17 11.82 -1.24
N GLY A 25 10.85 12.99 -1.77
CA GLY A 25 11.70 13.69 -2.73
C GLY A 25 12.84 14.49 -2.12
N LEU A 26 12.71 14.95 -0.87
CA LEU A 26 13.78 15.69 -0.20
C LEU A 26 14.94 14.79 0.29
N GLN A 27 14.72 13.47 0.32
CA GLN A 27 15.70 12.48 0.81
C GLN A 27 16.33 11.71 -0.34
N GLU A 28 15.58 11.40 -1.40
CA GLU A 28 16.08 10.61 -2.53
C GLU A 28 15.70 11.27 -3.88
N PRO A 29 16.69 11.60 -4.73
CA PRO A 29 16.45 12.14 -6.07
C PRO A 29 15.59 11.21 -6.95
N LEU A 30 14.76 11.80 -7.81
CA LEU A 30 13.89 11.10 -8.75
C LEU A 30 14.63 10.03 -9.58
N GLU A 31 15.83 10.34 -10.04
CA GLU A 31 16.61 9.42 -10.89
C GLU A 31 17.04 8.15 -10.16
N LEU A 32 17.38 8.24 -8.87
CA LEU A 32 17.69 7.05 -8.07
C LEU A 32 16.43 6.20 -7.88
N GLN A 33 15.28 6.83 -7.62
CA GLN A 33 14.01 6.11 -7.53
C GLN A 33 13.64 5.42 -8.82
N ARG A 34 13.74 6.12 -9.95
CA ARG A 34 13.42 5.58 -11.27
C ARG A 34 14.28 4.36 -11.60
N ARG A 35 15.59 4.46 -11.39
CA ARG A 35 16.52 3.33 -11.57
C ARG A 35 16.16 2.16 -10.66
N SER A 36 15.80 2.44 -9.40
CA SER A 36 15.41 1.43 -8.42
C SER A 36 14.15 0.67 -8.84
N VAL A 37 13.13 1.38 -9.32
CA VAL A 37 11.85 0.83 -9.81
C VAL A 37 12.07 -0.09 -11.02
N VAL A 38 12.83 0.38 -12.01
CA VAL A 38 13.14 -0.40 -13.22
C VAL A 38 13.94 -1.66 -12.87
N ARG A 39 15.02 -1.51 -12.10
CA ARG A 39 15.90 -2.62 -11.70
C ARG A 39 15.13 -3.71 -10.95
N GLN A 40 14.20 -3.32 -10.09
CA GLN A 40 13.44 -4.25 -9.25
C GLN A 40 12.15 -4.76 -9.92
N ARG A 41 11.85 -4.31 -11.14
CA ARG A 41 10.64 -4.70 -11.91
C ARG A 41 9.37 -4.54 -11.08
N VAL A 42 9.21 -3.37 -10.46
CA VAL A 42 8.11 -3.07 -9.55
C VAL A 42 6.80 -2.95 -10.35
N PRO A 43 5.79 -3.82 -10.13
CA PRO A 43 4.53 -3.76 -10.87
C PRO A 43 3.52 -2.77 -10.29
N GLN A 44 3.63 -2.41 -9.01
CA GLN A 44 2.77 -1.42 -8.35
C GLN A 44 3.14 0.02 -8.71
N LEU A 45 2.21 0.94 -8.44
CA LEU A 45 2.43 2.37 -8.60
C LEU A 45 3.45 2.88 -7.58
N VAL A 46 4.38 3.69 -8.07
CA VAL A 46 5.40 4.35 -7.26
C VAL A 46 5.38 5.84 -7.55
N LEU A 47 5.09 6.63 -6.54
CA LEU A 47 5.05 8.09 -6.58
C LEU A 47 6.33 8.65 -5.95
N TRP A 48 6.76 9.79 -6.48
CA TRP A 48 7.86 10.58 -5.92
C TRP A 48 7.26 11.88 -5.40
N ASP A 49 7.28 12.04 -4.07
CA ASP A 49 6.73 13.18 -3.35
C ASP A 49 7.79 14.29 -3.27
N GLU A 50 8.02 14.98 -4.38
CA GLU A 50 9.11 15.97 -4.57
C GLU A 50 9.24 16.93 -3.38
N ALA A 51 8.14 17.50 -2.90
CA ALA A 51 8.10 18.48 -1.81
C ALA A 51 7.80 17.87 -0.43
N ASN A 52 7.74 16.54 -0.31
CA ASN A 52 7.30 15.81 0.87
C ASN A 52 5.89 16.23 1.37
N GLN A 53 5.00 16.64 0.46
CA GLN A 53 3.67 17.13 0.84
C GLN A 53 2.75 15.98 1.24
N ASN A 54 2.79 14.84 0.54
CA ASN A 54 2.02 13.66 0.92
C ASN A 54 2.49 13.11 2.27
N THR A 55 3.80 13.06 2.48
CA THR A 55 4.37 12.69 3.79
C THR A 55 3.74 13.51 4.92
N ARG A 56 3.72 14.84 4.75
CA ARG A 56 3.17 15.77 5.76
C ARG A 56 1.68 15.58 5.95
N ASN A 57 0.92 15.48 4.85
CA ASN A 57 -0.54 15.32 4.89
C ASN A 57 -0.96 14.03 5.60
N TYR A 58 -0.19 12.94 5.43
CA TYR A 58 -0.44 11.67 6.09
C TYR A 58 0.16 11.59 7.52
N GLY A 59 0.78 12.68 8.01
CA GLY A 59 1.35 12.73 9.36
C GLY A 59 2.50 11.75 9.59
N VAL A 60 3.21 11.34 8.54
CA VAL A 60 4.27 10.33 8.64
C VAL A 60 5.46 10.89 9.42
N ARG A 61 5.84 10.20 10.52
CA ARG A 61 6.95 10.57 11.41
C ARG A 61 8.05 9.50 11.51
N ALA A 62 7.83 8.33 10.93
CA ALA A 62 8.77 7.21 10.98
C ALA A 62 8.63 6.35 9.72
N TRP A 63 9.72 5.68 9.36
CA TRP A 63 9.86 4.94 8.12
C TRP A 63 10.28 3.49 8.38
N PRO A 64 9.77 2.50 7.62
CA PRO A 64 8.60 2.61 6.75
C PRO A 64 7.30 2.72 7.56
N ILE A 65 6.30 3.40 7.01
CA ILE A 65 4.91 3.38 7.49
C ILE A 65 3.98 3.00 6.35
N ALA A 66 2.89 2.32 6.69
CA ALA A 66 1.91 1.85 5.73
C ALA A 66 0.49 2.01 6.27
N PHE A 67 -0.44 2.27 5.35
CA PHE A 67 -1.86 2.41 5.61
C PHE A 67 -2.63 1.43 4.74
N LEU A 68 -3.48 0.59 5.34
CA LEU A 68 -4.48 -0.20 4.61
C LEU A 68 -5.79 0.60 4.60
N ILE A 69 -6.17 1.10 3.43
CA ILE A 69 -7.43 1.80 3.21
C ILE A 69 -8.46 0.79 2.71
N GLY A 70 -9.62 0.70 3.37
CA GLY A 70 -10.72 -0.17 2.97
C GLY A 70 -11.49 0.37 1.75
N PRO A 71 -12.41 -0.42 1.17
CA PRO A 71 -13.21 0.01 0.01
C PRO A 71 -14.17 1.17 0.32
N ASP A 72 -14.41 1.43 1.60
CA ASP A 72 -15.17 2.59 2.10
C ASP A 72 -14.32 3.87 2.21
N GLY A 73 -13.06 3.82 1.77
CA GLY A 73 -12.12 4.94 1.85
C GLY A 73 -11.56 5.19 3.26
N LYS A 74 -11.84 4.33 4.24
CA LYS A 74 -11.37 4.50 5.63
C LYS A 74 -10.11 3.70 5.91
N VAL A 75 -9.22 4.26 6.73
CA VAL A 75 -8.05 3.53 7.24
C VAL A 75 -8.51 2.39 8.14
N LYS A 76 -8.10 1.16 7.81
CA LYS A 76 -8.37 -0.06 8.58
C LYS A 76 -7.17 -0.51 9.40
N TRP A 77 -5.97 -0.16 8.95
CA TRP A 77 -4.73 -0.43 9.65
C TRP A 77 -3.68 0.61 9.30
N GLU A 78 -2.87 0.97 10.28
CA GLU A 78 -1.71 1.84 10.17
C GLU A 78 -0.56 1.21 10.97
N GLY A 79 0.64 1.22 10.43
CA GLY A 79 1.82 0.80 11.18
C GLY A 79 3.07 0.61 10.34
N ASN A 80 4.11 0.09 10.99
CA ASN A 80 5.37 -0.21 10.32
C ASN A 80 5.29 -1.63 9.68
N PRO A 81 5.22 -1.74 8.34
CA PRO A 81 5.03 -3.03 7.69
C PRO A 81 6.25 -3.96 7.88
N ALA A 82 7.46 -3.41 7.98
CA ALA A 82 8.66 -4.21 8.20
C ALA A 82 8.60 -4.90 9.58
N ARG A 83 8.16 -4.20 10.62
CA ARG A 83 7.98 -4.81 11.96
C ARG A 83 6.84 -5.82 11.99
N THR A 84 5.75 -5.55 11.28
CA THR A 84 4.57 -6.42 11.26
C THR A 84 4.84 -7.73 10.53
N ILE A 85 5.44 -7.68 9.34
CA ILE A 85 5.60 -8.84 8.44
C ILE A 85 6.58 -9.89 9.00
N HIS A 86 7.51 -9.49 9.85
CA HIS A 86 8.45 -10.42 10.51
C HIS A 86 7.88 -11.08 11.78
N ARG A 87 6.65 -10.74 12.19
CA ARG A 87 5.99 -11.34 13.37
C ARG A 87 4.78 -12.14 12.92
N THR A 88 4.71 -13.42 13.32
CA THR A 88 3.69 -14.36 12.84
C THR A 88 2.26 -13.86 13.06
N ASP A 89 1.89 -13.52 14.30
CA ASP A 89 0.50 -13.13 14.60
C ASP A 89 0.11 -11.76 14.03
N PRO A 90 0.92 -10.69 14.18
CA PRO A 90 0.62 -9.40 13.55
C PRO A 90 0.53 -9.49 12.02
N HIS A 91 1.40 -10.28 11.39
CA HIS A 91 1.33 -10.49 9.95
C HIS A 91 0.06 -11.22 9.55
N ARG A 92 -0.32 -12.27 10.29
CA ARG A 92 -1.58 -13.00 10.05
C ARG A 92 -2.80 -12.09 10.16
N GLN A 93 -2.88 -11.29 11.23
CA GLN A 93 -3.98 -10.34 11.44
C GLN A 93 -4.10 -9.33 10.30
N LEU A 94 -2.96 -8.79 9.82
CA LEU A 94 -2.96 -7.87 8.69
C LEU A 94 -3.43 -8.54 7.39
N VAL A 95 -3.00 -9.79 7.15
CA VAL A 95 -3.44 -10.56 5.98
C VAL A 95 -4.93 -10.88 6.06
N ASP A 96 -5.44 -11.27 7.23
CA ASP A 96 -6.87 -11.56 7.44
C ASP A 96 -7.73 -10.31 7.23
N LEU A 97 -7.25 -9.14 7.68
CA LEU A 97 -7.91 -7.86 7.47
C LEU A 97 -7.93 -7.49 5.98
N LEU A 98 -6.81 -7.64 5.27
CA LEU A 98 -6.73 -7.43 3.81
C LEU A 98 -7.72 -8.35 3.07
N GLU A 99 -7.67 -9.65 3.37
CA GLU A 99 -8.52 -10.66 2.74
C GLU A 99 -10.01 -10.37 2.94
N SER A 100 -10.39 -9.91 4.13
CA SER A 100 -11.76 -9.53 4.45
C SER A 100 -12.23 -8.31 3.63
N ASN A 101 -11.37 -7.29 3.47
CA ASN A 101 -11.67 -6.13 2.64
C ASN A 101 -11.78 -6.50 1.15
N LEU A 102 -10.92 -7.39 0.64
CA LEU A 102 -11.00 -7.87 -0.75
C LEU A 102 -12.30 -8.64 -1.01
N LYS A 103 -12.77 -9.43 -0.04
CA LYS A 103 -14.08 -10.11 -0.14
C LYS A 103 -15.23 -9.10 -0.23
N GLN A 104 -15.16 -7.99 0.53
CA GLN A 104 -16.17 -6.94 0.49
C GLN A 104 -16.28 -6.29 -0.91
N ILE A 105 -15.17 -5.95 -1.56
CA ILE A 105 -15.18 -5.41 -2.94
C ILE A 105 -15.95 -6.35 -3.87
N ARG A 106 -15.65 -7.65 -3.82
CA ARG A 106 -16.29 -8.64 -4.68
C ARG A 106 -17.80 -8.68 -4.44
N LEU A 107 -18.24 -8.60 -3.18
CA LEU A 107 -19.66 -8.57 -2.83
C LEU A 107 -20.34 -7.30 -3.35
N ASP A 108 -19.67 -6.14 -3.23
CA ASP A 108 -20.20 -4.87 -3.72
C ASP A 108 -20.31 -4.84 -5.25
N GLN A 109 -19.36 -5.44 -5.97
CA GLN A 109 -19.43 -5.61 -7.42
C GLN A 109 -20.59 -6.49 -7.87
N VAL A 110 -20.90 -7.57 -7.13
CA VAL A 110 -22.01 -8.48 -7.42
C VAL A 110 -23.37 -7.84 -7.13
N ARG A 111 -23.46 -6.95 -6.13
CA ARG A 111 -24.71 -6.30 -5.70
C ARG A 111 -25.09 -5.05 -6.51
N GLY A 112 -24.29 -4.69 -7.51
CA GLY A 112 -24.43 -3.44 -8.28
C GLY A 112 -23.80 -2.24 -7.58
N PRO A 113 -23.36 -1.20 -8.32
CA PRO A 113 -22.47 -0.18 -7.79
C PRO A 113 -23.18 0.67 -6.72
N ARG A 114 -22.82 0.45 -5.46
CA ARG A 114 -22.73 1.56 -4.51
C ARG A 114 -21.34 2.14 -4.70
N SER A 115 -21.25 3.43 -4.99
CA SER A 115 -19.98 4.18 -5.16
C SER A 115 -18.98 3.81 -4.05
N SER A 116 -18.04 2.91 -4.34
CA SER A 116 -16.96 2.52 -3.43
C SER A 116 -15.64 2.52 -4.18
N ALA A 117 -14.66 3.21 -3.61
CA ALA A 117 -13.31 3.27 -4.15
C ALA A 117 -12.60 1.93 -3.89
N PRO A 118 -11.67 1.48 -4.75
CA PRO A 118 -10.88 0.30 -4.45
C PRO A 118 -10.01 0.54 -3.19
N PRO A 119 -9.73 -0.49 -2.37
CA PRO A 119 -8.81 -0.37 -1.26
C PRO A 119 -7.38 -0.13 -1.76
N VAL A 120 -6.71 0.81 -1.10
CA VAL A 120 -5.34 1.24 -1.41
C VAL A 120 -4.44 0.92 -0.22
N LEU A 121 -3.39 0.15 -0.45
CA LEU A 121 -2.27 0.01 0.48
C LEU A 121 -1.22 1.05 0.10
N GLN A 122 -1.10 2.11 0.91
CA GLN A 122 -0.14 3.17 0.68
C GLN A 122 1.05 3.02 1.61
N ILE A 123 2.27 3.09 1.07
CA ILE A 123 3.50 2.87 1.84
C ILE A 123 4.45 4.02 1.60
N ALA A 124 4.88 4.63 2.69
CA ALA A 124 5.92 5.62 2.71
C ALA A 124 7.22 4.90 3.16
N PRO A 125 8.27 4.79 2.31
CA PRO A 125 9.53 4.11 2.60
C PRO A 125 10.65 5.03 3.10
#